data_AF-A0A4R5J4B9-F1
#
_entry.id   AF-A0A4R5J4B9-F1
#
_cell.length_a   1.000
_cell.length_b   1.000
_cell.length_c   1.000
_cell.angle_alpha   90.00
_cell.angle_beta   90.00
_cell.angle_gamma   90.00
#
_symmetry.space_group_name_H-M   'P 1'
#
loop_
_entity.id
_entity.type
_entity.pdbx_description
1 polymer ?
#
loop_
_entity_poly.entity_id
_entity_poly.type
_entity_poly.pdbx_seq_one_letter_code
_entity_poly.pdbx_strand_id
1 'polypeptide(L)'
;MSAPRALRIALMLLLLANALMVAALAGLFGANPLGGWFGTPREPHRLGQQVRAERLQQLPPAPSRAADAAPRGTLPVARRQD
;
A
#
# COMPACT_ATOMS: atom_id res chain seq x y z
N MET A 1 14.58 -22.33 43.80
CA MET A 1 15.00 -20.91 43.95
C MET A 1 14.05 -20.06 43.13
N SER A 2 13.24 -19.21 43.76
CA SER A 2 12.28 -18.35 43.05
C SER A 2 13.03 -17.27 42.27
N ALA A 3 12.75 -17.17 40.96
CA ALA A 3 13.29 -16.11 40.13
C ALA A 3 12.95 -14.73 40.74
N PRO A 4 13.88 -13.76 40.72
CA PRO A 4 13.61 -12.42 41.22
C PRO A 4 12.42 -11.82 40.47
N ARG A 5 11.57 -11.08 41.18
CA ARG A 5 10.31 -10.53 40.65
C ARG A 5 10.52 -9.75 39.34
N ALA A 6 11.61 -9.01 39.24
CA ALA A 6 12.01 -8.28 38.04
C ALA A 6 12.27 -9.21 36.85
N LEU A 7 12.98 -10.33 37.04
CA LEU A 7 13.22 -11.31 35.99
C LEU A 7 11.91 -11.93 35.50
N ARG A 8 11.00 -12.26 36.43
CA ARG A 8 9.68 -12.80 36.07
C ARG A 8 8.87 -11.82 35.23
N ILE A 9 8.89 -10.52 35.58
CA ILE A 9 8.24 -9.46 34.80
C ILE A 9 8.89 -9.33 33.43
N ALA A 10 10.22 -9.29 33.35
CA ALA A 10 10.95 -9.20 32.08
C ALA A 10 10.63 -10.37 31.15
N LEU A 11 10.57 -11.59 31.69
CA LEU A 11 10.19 -12.79 30.93
C LEU A 11 8.75 -12.73 30.42
N MET A 12 7.81 -12.24 31.24
CA MET A 12 6.41 -12.06 30.83
C MET A 12 6.28 -11.01 29.72
N LEU A 13 6.99 -9.89 29.83
CA LEU A 13 7.02 -8.86 28.80
C LEU A 13 7.63 -9.39 27.49
N LEU A 14 8.72 -10.15 27.59
CA LEU A 14 9.35 -10.78 26.43
C LEU A 14 8.40 -11.76 25.74
N LEU A 15 7.68 -12.58 26.52
CA LEU A 15 6.69 -13.51 25.99
C LEU A 15 5.56 -12.77 25.27
N LEU A 16 5.04 -11.69 25.88
CA LEU A 16 3.99 -10.86 25.29
C LEU A 16 4.46 -10.22 23.97
N ALA A 17 5.67 -9.65 23.94
CA ALA A 17 6.24 -9.05 22.74
C ALA A 17 6.36 -10.06 21.59
N ASN A 18 6.82 -11.29 21.88
CA ASN A 18 6.90 -12.36 20.89
C ASN A 18 5.52 -12.78 20.38
N ALA A 19 4.52 -12.91 21.26
CA ALA A 19 3.16 -13.24 20.86
C ALA A 19 2.56 -12.17 19.92
N LEU A 20 2.77 -10.89 20.24
CA LEU A 20 2.35 -9.78 19.38
C LEU A 20 3.06 -9.80 18.02
N MET A 21 4.36 -10.12 18.00
CA MET A 21 5.12 -10.25 16.76
C MET A 21 4.58 -11.38 15.87
N VAL A 22 4.27 -12.54 16.44
CA VAL A 22 3.65 -13.66 15.71
C VAL A 22 2.28 -13.26 15.16
N ALA A 23 1.44 -12.59 15.97
CA ALA A 23 0.14 -12.09 15.52
C ALA A 23 0.26 -11.08 14.37
N ALA A 24 1.28 -10.21 14.39
CA ALA A 24 1.56 -9.27 13.31
C ALA A 24 1.98 -9.99 12.02
N LEU A 25 2.86 -10.99 12.12
CA LEU A 25 3.26 -11.80 10.97
C LEU A 25 2.09 -12.64 10.40
N ALA A 26 1.18 -13.10 11.26
CA ALA A 26 -0.05 -13.78 10.87
C ALA A 26 -1.08 -12.83 10.23
N GLY A 27 -0.81 -11.52 10.18
CA GLY A 27 -1.71 -10.53 9.59
C GLY A 27 -2.91 -10.16 10.44
N LEU A 28 -2.91 -10.48 11.75
CA LEU A 28 -4.04 -10.21 12.65
C LEU A 28 -4.41 -8.71 12.71
N PHE A 29 -3.42 -7.83 12.51
CA PHE A 29 -3.61 -6.38 12.58
C PHE A 29 -3.82 -5.71 11.19
N GLY A 30 -3.91 -6.50 10.10
CA GLY A 30 -4.12 -5.98 8.74
C GLY A 30 -2.88 -5.34 8.09
N ALA A 31 -3.06 -4.78 6.89
CA ALA A 31 -1.96 -4.27 6.04
C ALA A 31 -1.25 -3.02 6.59
N ASN A 32 -1.86 -2.27 7.50
CA ASN A 32 -1.24 -1.09 8.10
C ASN A 32 -1.66 -0.94 9.57
N PRO A 33 -1.07 -1.71 10.50
CA PRO A 33 -1.48 -1.75 11.91
C PRO A 33 -1.31 -0.40 12.63
N LEU A 34 -0.35 0.41 12.20
CA LEU A 34 -0.10 1.75 12.75
C LEU A 34 -0.81 2.87 11.96
N GLY A 35 -1.47 2.51 10.85
CA GLY A 35 -2.14 3.46 9.96
C GLY A 35 -3.32 4.19 10.59
N GLY A 36 -3.98 3.61 11.59
CA GLY A 36 -5.06 4.28 12.33
C GLY A 36 -4.56 5.25 13.41
N TRP A 37 -3.32 5.11 13.87
CA TRP A 37 -2.74 5.97 14.92
C TRP A 37 -1.89 7.12 14.34
N PHE A 38 -1.24 6.91 13.19
CA PHE A 38 -0.36 7.90 12.55
C PHE A 38 -0.76 8.24 11.10
N GLY A 39 -1.77 7.59 10.54
CA GLY A 39 -2.28 7.92 9.21
C GLY A 39 -3.35 8.99 9.31
N THR A 40 -3.20 10.05 8.51
CA THR A 40 -4.36 10.85 8.10
C THR A 40 -5.40 9.90 7.49
N PRO A 41 -6.71 10.07 7.78
CA PRO A 41 -7.76 9.31 7.11
C PRO A 41 -7.57 9.50 5.61
N ARG A 42 -7.03 8.49 4.91
CA ARG A 42 -6.92 8.54 3.46
C ARG A 42 -8.35 8.48 2.96
N GLU A 43 -8.92 9.62 2.61
CA GLU A 43 -10.27 9.74 2.07
C GLU A 43 -10.41 8.80 0.86
N PRO A 44 -11.06 7.64 1.01
CA PRO A 44 -11.16 6.65 -0.06
C PRO A 44 -11.98 7.20 -1.24
N HIS A 45 -12.75 8.27 -1.00
CA HIS A 45 -13.53 8.98 -2.01
C HIS A 45 -12.68 9.60 -3.13
N ARG A 46 -11.41 9.97 -2.87
CA ARG A 46 -10.55 10.57 -3.90
C ARG A 46 -9.96 9.53 -4.85
N LEU A 47 -9.79 8.28 -4.41
CA LEU A 47 -9.25 7.19 -5.24
C LEU A 47 -10.23 6.78 -6.34
N GLY A 48 -11.53 6.75 -6.05
CA GLY A 48 -12.57 6.48 -7.05
C GLY A 48 -12.76 7.61 -8.06
N GLN A 49 -12.39 8.85 -7.72
CA GLN A 49 -12.48 9.98 -8.66
C GLN A 49 -11.23 10.16 -9.52
N GLN A 50 -10.06 9.71 -9.04
CA GLN A 50 -8.81 9.78 -9.81
C GLN A 50 -8.74 8.69 -10.89
N VAL A 51 -9.40 7.55 -10.67
CA VAL A 51 -9.55 6.52 -11.70
C VAL A 51 -10.88 6.74 -12.40
N ARG A 52 -10.84 7.47 -13.52
CA ARG A 52 -11.98 7.56 -14.43
C ARG A 52 -12.15 6.21 -15.13
N ALA A 53 -12.79 5.25 -14.46
CA ALA A 53 -12.92 3.87 -14.94
C ALA A 53 -13.55 3.81 -16.35
N GLU A 54 -14.42 4.76 -16.69
CA GLU A 54 -14.99 4.91 -18.03
C GLU A 54 -13.98 5.30 -19.13
N ARG A 55 -12.74 5.69 -18.78
CA ARG A 55 -11.62 5.88 -19.72
C ARG A 55 -10.67 4.68 -19.78
N LEU A 56 -10.78 3.72 -18.86
CA LEU A 56 -10.06 2.46 -18.92
C LEU A 56 -10.78 1.51 -19.86
N GLN A 57 -10.75 1.84 -21.16
CA GLN A 57 -11.15 0.93 -22.20
C GLN A 57 -10.14 -0.23 -22.18
N GLN A 58 -10.58 -1.43 -21.78
CA GLN A 58 -9.75 -2.62 -21.87
C GLN A 58 -9.41 -2.83 -23.34
N LEU A 59 -8.16 -2.55 -23.72
CA LEU A 59 -7.65 -2.91 -25.03
C LEU A 59 -7.62 -4.45 -25.05
N PRO A 60 -8.37 -5.11 -25.95
CA PRO A 60 -8.26 -6.56 -26.09
C PRO A 60 -6.78 -6.92 -26.31
N PRO A 61 -6.28 -8.00 -25.68
CA PRO A 61 -4.89 -8.37 -25.80
C PRO A 61 -4.57 -8.57 -27.29
N ALA A 62 -3.75 -7.69 -27.84
CA ALA A 62 -3.28 -7.83 -29.21
C ALA A 62 -2.53 -9.17 -29.30
N PRO A 63 -2.79 -10.01 -30.33
CA PRO A 63 -1.98 -11.19 -30.54
C PRO A 63 -0.52 -10.74 -30.66
N SER A 64 0.35 -11.34 -29.86
CA SER A 64 1.75 -10.98 -29.70
C SER A 64 2.46 -10.86 -31.06
N ARG A 65 2.55 -9.62 -31.56
CA ARG A 65 3.43 -9.26 -32.67
C ARG A 65 3.65 -7.75 -32.70
N ALA A 66 4.57 -7.28 -31.88
CA ALA A 66 5.61 -6.29 -32.26
C ALA A 66 6.19 -5.67 -31.00
N ALA A 67 7.45 -5.99 -30.75
CA ALA A 67 8.31 -5.36 -29.76
C ALA A 67 8.76 -3.94 -30.18
N ASP A 68 7.89 -3.12 -30.81
CA ASP A 68 8.37 -1.98 -31.60
C ASP A 68 7.50 -0.70 -31.55
N ALA A 69 6.85 -0.44 -30.42
CA ALA A 69 6.11 0.81 -30.22
C ALA A 69 6.59 1.54 -28.95
N ALA A 70 7.74 2.19 -29.05
CA ALA A 70 8.15 3.23 -28.09
C ALA A 70 7.12 4.39 -28.12
N PRO A 71 6.69 4.96 -26.98
CA PRO A 71 5.69 6.02 -26.97
C PRO A 71 6.29 7.32 -27.54
N ARG A 72 5.84 7.75 -28.73
CA ARG A 72 6.13 9.10 -29.23
C ARG A 72 5.17 10.08 -28.54
N GLY A 73 5.66 10.76 -27.52
CA GLY A 73 4.96 11.87 -26.88
C GLY A 73 4.82 13.04 -27.85
N THR A 74 3.59 13.40 -28.21
CA THR A 74 3.27 14.63 -28.94
C THR A 74 2.96 15.73 -27.93
N LEU A 75 3.89 16.66 -27.72
CA LEU A 75 3.65 17.89 -26.97
C LEU A 75 2.75 18.82 -27.81
N PRO A 76 1.75 19.49 -27.20
CA PRO A 76 0.88 20.40 -27.93
C PRO A 76 1.63 21.69 -28.32
N VAL A 77 1.72 21.96 -29.62
CA VAL A 77 2.14 23.27 -30.16
C VAL A 77 1.04 24.28 -29.86
N ALA A 78 1.33 25.21 -28.95
CA ALA A 78 0.48 26.36 -28.69
C ALA A 78 0.53 27.32 -29.89
N ARG A 79 -0.53 27.37 -30.69
CA ARG A 79 -0.71 28.38 -31.74
C ARG A 79 -1.20 29.68 -31.08
N ARG A 80 -0.28 30.62 -30.88
CA ARG A 80 -0.58 32.02 -30.53
C ARG A 80 -1.26 32.66 -31.75
N GLN A 81 -2.47 33.16 -31.60
CA GLN A 81 -3.18 33.95 -32.61
C GLN A 81 -3.02 35.42 -32.23
N ASP A 82 -2.60 36.22 -33.21
CA ASP A 82 -2.47 37.68 -33.15
C ASP A 82 -3.84 38.37 -33.20
#